data_AF-A0A1L8N1N8-F1
#
_entry.id   AF-A0A1L8N1N8-F1
#
_cell.length_a   1.000
_cell.length_b   1.000
_cell.length_c   1.000
_cell.angle_alpha   90.00
_cell.angle_beta   90.00
_cell.angle_gamma   90.00
#
_symmetry.space_group_name_H-M   'P 1'
#
loop_
_entity.id
_entity.type
_entity.pdbx_description
1 polymer ?
#
loop_
_entity_poly.entity_id
_entity_poly.type
_entity_poly.pdbx_seq_one_letter_code
_entity_poly.pdbx_strand_id
1 'polypeptide(L)'
;MSNIDDKVFYFDEGSLEKQLETLVSKGITQFRVCDSTICTDKKHLLHFIQLALEKAPSVFYDFYLEAAAGPSSVIDDKTIEAFSQLFCSLHIPVPKKDYFKPFSKKIARLNNQGLVFGFELNSTCYTGMKSFCEVLNFAIELYPNDVMIVTSDLKPNACLTTQDIKKIKWLSFAVYTFYSAGRAVPWFNAALLALRITPFKFFTDFSEWQYCNHASINEFNPDNVSHTELEKMQLVFLQIKFEEKGLLHVFPVLKDLVCLQGAFSRVSAGESNQEILDISYYPDDILSPFAMDLISFADQVCMENTTIKVFARENEPDFQIITN
;
A
#
# COMPACT_ATOMS: atom_id res chain seq x y z
N MET A 1 8.32 13.60 2.77
CA MET A 1 9.71 13.50 2.26
C MET A 1 10.65 13.66 3.45
N SER A 2 10.79 12.60 4.25
CA SER A 2 11.89 12.48 5.21
C SER A 2 13.21 12.34 4.44
N ASN A 3 14.19 13.20 4.76
CA ASN A 3 15.57 13.05 4.31
C ASN A 3 16.20 11.87 5.06
N ILE A 4 15.96 10.65 4.60
CA ILE A 4 16.94 9.59 4.75
C ILE A 4 17.90 9.82 3.58
N ASP A 5 19.18 10.06 3.84
CA ASP A 5 20.18 10.16 2.78
C ASP A 5 20.23 8.81 2.03
N ASP A 6 19.46 8.70 0.95
CA ASP A 6 19.48 7.55 0.05
C ASP A 6 20.88 7.45 -0.53
N LYS A 7 21.72 6.60 0.07
CA LYS A 7 23.05 6.30 -0.46
C LYS A 7 22.86 5.49 -1.74
N VAL A 8 23.05 6.17 -2.87
CA VAL A 8 23.07 5.51 -4.18
C VAL A 8 24.41 4.80 -4.35
N PHE A 9 24.34 3.48 -4.53
CA PHE A 9 25.51 2.65 -4.83
C PHE A 9 25.45 2.22 -6.30
N TYR A 10 26.58 2.32 -6.99
CA TYR A 10 26.72 1.86 -8.37
C TYR A 10 27.53 0.57 -8.38
N PHE A 11 27.01 -0.45 -9.07
CA PHE A 11 27.64 -1.76 -9.20
C PHE A 11 27.92 -2.02 -10.67
N ASP A 12 29.11 -2.55 -10.99
CA ASP A 12 29.35 -3.16 -12.28
C ASP A 12 29.02 -4.67 -12.21
N GLU A 13 28.68 -5.28 -13.35
CA GLU A 13 28.24 -6.67 -13.42
C GLU A 13 29.29 -7.65 -12.86
N GLY A 14 30.58 -7.36 -13.04
CA GLY A 14 31.68 -8.20 -12.56
C GLY A 14 31.96 -8.11 -11.06
N SER A 15 31.41 -7.10 -10.38
CA SER A 15 31.58 -6.89 -8.94
C SER A 15 30.29 -7.06 -8.14
N LEU A 16 29.13 -7.15 -8.79
CA LEU A 16 27.82 -7.24 -8.14
C LEU A 16 27.80 -8.34 -7.06
N GLU A 17 28.25 -9.56 -7.37
CA GLU A 17 28.28 -10.68 -6.43
C GLU A 17 29.12 -10.34 -5.17
N LYS A 18 30.36 -9.89 -5.38
CA LYS A 18 31.27 -9.52 -4.27
C LYS A 18 30.70 -8.36 -3.45
N GLN A 19 29.99 -7.45 -4.08
CA GLN A 19 29.44 -6.29 -3.40
C GLN A 19 28.17 -6.63 -2.59
N LEU A 20 27.33 -7.55 -3.08
CA LEU A 20 26.18 -8.08 -2.33
C LEU A 20 26.63 -8.71 -1.00
N GLU A 21 27.73 -9.48 -1.00
CA GLU A 21 28.34 -10.06 0.20
C GLU A 21 28.73 -8.99 1.25
N THR A 22 29.02 -7.76 0.80
CA THR A 22 29.40 -6.68 1.72
C THR A 22 28.23 -5.89 2.28
N LEU A 23 27.00 -6.06 1.80
CA LEU A 23 25.87 -5.23 2.22
C LEU A 23 25.61 -5.36 3.73
N VAL A 24 25.46 -6.59 4.21
CA VAL A 24 25.17 -6.87 5.63
C VAL A 24 26.30 -6.40 6.53
N SER A 25 27.57 -6.65 6.15
CA SER A 25 28.73 -6.21 6.96
C SER A 25 28.89 -4.68 7.00
N LYS A 26 28.34 -3.96 6.01
CA LYS A 26 28.23 -2.49 6.00
C LYS A 26 27.02 -1.96 6.76
N GLY A 27 26.20 -2.83 7.36
CA GLY A 27 24.97 -2.46 8.06
C GLY A 27 23.84 -2.02 7.13
N ILE A 28 23.90 -2.37 5.84
CA ILE A 28 22.83 -2.09 4.89
C ILE A 28 21.73 -3.11 5.10
N THR A 29 20.54 -2.64 5.51
CA THR A 29 19.35 -3.47 5.77
C THR A 29 18.31 -3.39 4.66
N GLN A 30 18.38 -2.37 3.81
CA GLN A 30 17.49 -2.17 2.66
C GLN A 30 18.30 -1.81 1.41
N PHE A 31 17.90 -2.36 0.27
CA PHE A 31 18.56 -2.15 -1.01
C PHE A 31 17.54 -1.99 -2.14
N ARG A 32 17.54 -0.84 -2.81
CA ARG A 32 16.64 -0.57 -3.95
C ARG A 32 17.33 -0.90 -5.27
N VAL A 33 16.66 -1.68 -6.11
CA VAL A 33 17.13 -2.11 -7.44
C VAL A 33 16.38 -1.32 -8.51
N CYS A 34 17.07 -0.36 -9.14
CA CYS A 34 16.54 0.47 -10.23
C CYS A 34 17.26 0.26 -11.57
N ASP A 35 18.16 -0.72 -11.66
CA ASP A 35 18.90 -0.98 -12.90
C ASP A 35 17.97 -1.53 -13.98
N SER A 36 17.85 -0.80 -15.09
CA SER A 36 16.94 -1.17 -16.18
C SER A 36 17.33 -2.48 -16.86
N THR A 37 18.62 -2.83 -16.90
CA THR A 37 19.10 -4.10 -17.47
C THR A 37 18.64 -5.28 -16.63
N ILE A 38 18.66 -5.14 -15.31
CA ILE A 38 18.15 -6.15 -14.37
C ILE A 38 16.62 -6.19 -14.41
N CYS A 39 15.97 -5.03 -14.33
CA CYS A 39 14.52 -4.95 -14.12
C CYS A 39 13.67 -5.11 -15.39
N THR A 40 14.27 -5.19 -16.58
CA THR A 40 13.56 -5.43 -17.85
C THR A 40 13.93 -6.74 -18.54
N ASP A 41 15.08 -7.35 -18.22
CA ASP A 41 15.47 -8.66 -18.73
C ASP A 41 15.25 -9.76 -17.69
N LYS A 42 14.41 -10.74 -18.04
CA LYS A 42 14.04 -11.83 -17.13
C LYS A 42 15.23 -12.67 -16.67
N LYS A 43 16.21 -12.92 -17.54
CA LYS A 43 17.37 -13.75 -17.21
C LYS A 43 18.26 -13.04 -16.20
N HIS A 44 18.52 -11.75 -16.41
CA HIS A 44 19.28 -10.94 -15.47
C HIS A 44 18.54 -10.78 -14.14
N LEU A 45 17.22 -10.55 -14.16
CA LEU A 45 16.40 -10.46 -12.96
C LEU A 45 16.48 -11.73 -12.10
N LEU A 46 16.26 -12.89 -12.71
CA LEU A 46 16.32 -14.17 -12.00
C LEU A 46 17.71 -14.46 -11.45
N HIS A 47 18.76 -14.13 -12.22
CA HIS A 47 20.13 -14.27 -11.75
C HIS A 47 20.42 -13.37 -10.54
N PHE A 48 19.96 -12.12 -10.58
CA PHE A 48 20.11 -11.19 -9.47
C PHE A 48 19.39 -11.71 -8.22
N ILE A 49 18.13 -12.14 -8.33
CA ILE A 49 17.35 -12.66 -7.20
C ILE A 49 18.06 -13.86 -6.56
N GLN A 50 18.59 -14.77 -7.38
CA GLN A 50 19.36 -15.92 -6.89
C GLN A 50 20.59 -15.47 -6.10
N LEU A 51 21.37 -14.51 -6.62
CA LEU A 51 22.53 -13.97 -5.91
C LEU A 51 22.14 -13.26 -4.60
N ALA A 52 21.04 -12.51 -4.60
CA ALA A 52 20.53 -11.85 -3.40
C ALA A 52 20.16 -12.85 -2.30
N LEU A 53 19.46 -13.93 -2.68
CA LEU A 53 19.11 -15.04 -1.77
C LEU A 53 20.34 -15.74 -1.19
N GLU A 54 21.38 -15.95 -2.01
CA GLU A 54 22.59 -16.65 -1.57
C GLU A 54 23.50 -15.78 -0.70
N LYS A 55 23.64 -14.49 -1.03
CA LYS A 55 24.70 -13.63 -0.47
C LYS A 55 24.22 -12.68 0.62
N ALA A 56 22.96 -12.25 0.57
CA ALA A 56 22.41 -11.27 1.50
C ALA A 56 20.89 -11.47 1.75
N PRO A 57 20.44 -12.68 2.15
CA PRO A 57 19.01 -13.01 2.27
C PRO A 57 18.26 -12.19 3.34
N SER A 58 18.98 -11.59 4.30
CA SER A 58 18.38 -10.75 5.35
C SER A 58 18.18 -9.29 4.95
N VAL A 59 18.70 -8.87 3.79
CA VAL A 59 18.48 -7.52 3.25
C VAL A 59 17.09 -7.44 2.64
N PHE A 60 16.37 -6.36 2.94
CA PHE A 60 15.11 -6.05 2.28
C PHE A 60 15.37 -5.45 0.89
N TYR A 61 14.86 -6.08 -0.16
CA TYR A 61 15.04 -5.62 -1.54
C TYR A 61 13.80 -4.92 -2.08
N ASP A 62 13.95 -3.70 -2.63
CA ASP A 62 12.86 -2.98 -3.29
C ASP A 62 13.13 -2.88 -4.80
N PHE A 63 12.32 -3.54 -5.62
CA PHE A 63 12.55 -3.64 -7.06
C PHE A 63 11.66 -2.67 -7.84
N TYR A 64 12.25 -1.79 -8.67
CA TYR A 64 11.50 -0.99 -9.63
C TYR A 64 11.31 -1.75 -10.95
N LEU A 65 10.09 -2.20 -11.25
CA LEU A 65 9.78 -3.04 -12.41
C LEU A 65 9.13 -2.22 -13.54
N GLU A 66 9.94 -1.45 -14.27
CA GLU A 66 9.48 -0.56 -15.36
C GLU A 66 8.63 -1.31 -16.43
N ALA A 67 8.98 -2.57 -16.73
CA ALA A 67 8.30 -3.41 -17.71
C ALA A 67 7.25 -4.36 -17.09
N ALA A 68 6.25 -3.86 -16.37
CA ALA A 68 5.26 -4.73 -15.71
C ALA A 68 4.02 -5.09 -16.55
N ALA A 69 3.62 -4.25 -17.50
CA ALA A 69 2.32 -4.40 -18.16
C ALA A 69 2.38 -4.98 -19.58
N GLY A 70 3.53 -4.88 -20.26
CA GLY A 70 3.69 -5.27 -21.66
C GLY A 70 3.83 -6.79 -21.92
N PRO A 71 3.92 -7.19 -23.21
CA PRO A 71 4.23 -8.56 -23.61
C PRO A 71 5.66 -8.97 -23.22
N SER A 72 6.59 -8.01 -23.16
CA SER A 72 7.96 -8.21 -22.67
C SER A 72 8.06 -8.05 -21.15
N SER A 73 6.98 -8.35 -20.42
CA SER A 73 6.97 -8.11 -18.99
C SER A 73 7.80 -9.15 -18.26
N VAL A 74 8.57 -8.66 -17.28
CA VAL A 74 9.33 -9.53 -16.39
C VAL A 74 8.44 -10.23 -15.36
N ILE A 75 7.18 -9.84 -15.18
CA ILE A 75 6.28 -10.45 -14.18
C ILE A 75 5.58 -11.67 -14.79
N ASP A 76 6.07 -12.86 -14.45
CA ASP A 76 5.45 -14.16 -14.77
C ASP A 76 5.66 -15.20 -13.67
N ASP A 77 5.30 -16.47 -13.91
CA ASP A 77 5.25 -17.50 -12.86
C ASP A 77 6.62 -17.73 -12.24
N LYS A 78 7.69 -17.71 -13.05
CA LYS A 78 9.04 -17.98 -12.58
C LYS A 78 9.60 -16.85 -11.74
N THR A 79 9.36 -15.60 -12.14
CA THR A 79 9.84 -14.44 -11.38
C THR A 79 9.03 -14.25 -10.10
N ILE A 80 7.73 -14.52 -10.13
CA ILE A 80 6.87 -14.48 -8.94
C ILE A 80 7.34 -15.50 -7.90
N GLU A 81 7.61 -16.74 -8.33
CA GLU A 81 8.17 -17.78 -7.45
C GLU A 81 9.56 -17.42 -6.92
N ALA A 82 10.38 -16.72 -7.70
CA ALA A 82 11.68 -16.25 -7.23
C ALA A 82 11.53 -15.13 -6.19
N PHE A 83 10.64 -14.16 -6.44
CA PHE A 83 10.38 -13.07 -5.49
C PHE A 83 9.76 -13.57 -4.19
N SER A 84 8.91 -14.60 -4.20
CA SER A 84 8.27 -15.11 -2.97
C SER A 84 9.25 -15.75 -1.99
N GLN A 85 10.45 -16.10 -2.45
CA GLN A 85 11.53 -16.61 -1.61
C GLN A 85 12.40 -15.50 -1.02
N LEU A 86 12.37 -14.29 -1.59
CA LEU A 86 13.23 -13.18 -1.22
C LEU A 86 12.46 -12.19 -0.32
N PHE A 87 13.13 -11.65 0.69
CA PHE A 87 12.56 -10.57 1.49
C PHE A 87 12.52 -9.27 0.67
N CYS A 88 11.40 -9.04 -0.03
CA CYS A 88 11.32 -7.98 -1.02
C CYS A 88 9.94 -7.30 -1.15
N SER A 89 9.95 -6.12 -1.76
CA SER A 89 8.79 -5.44 -2.32
C SER A 89 8.99 -5.14 -3.80
N LEU A 90 7.88 -5.02 -4.51
CA LEU A 90 7.88 -4.64 -5.93
C LEU A 90 7.25 -3.27 -6.10
N HIS A 91 7.96 -2.33 -6.71
CA HIS A 91 7.42 -1.03 -7.10
C HIS A 91 7.13 -1.04 -8.61
N ILE A 92 5.86 -0.88 -8.97
CA ILE A 92 5.35 -1.19 -10.31
C ILE A 92 4.65 0.03 -10.93
N PRO A 93 5.15 0.56 -12.06
CA PRO A 93 4.42 1.57 -12.81
C PRO A 93 3.09 1.04 -13.36
N VAL A 94 2.01 1.77 -13.07
CA VAL A 94 0.67 1.43 -13.59
C VAL A 94 0.65 1.73 -15.08
N PRO A 95 0.14 0.83 -15.94
CA PRO A 95 0.10 1.12 -17.36
C PRO A 95 -1.05 2.05 -17.76
N LYS A 96 -1.05 2.46 -19.03
CA LYS A 96 -2.24 3.05 -19.67
C LYS A 96 -3.40 2.05 -19.69
N LYS A 97 -4.62 2.59 -19.78
CA LYS A 97 -5.89 1.87 -19.80
C LYS A 97 -5.93 0.62 -20.70
N ASP A 98 -5.33 0.70 -21.88
CA ASP A 98 -5.33 -0.39 -22.86
C ASP A 98 -4.74 -1.70 -22.32
N TYR A 99 -3.91 -1.63 -21.27
CA TYR A 99 -3.26 -2.77 -20.64
C TYR A 99 -3.84 -3.14 -19.27
N PHE A 100 -4.94 -2.53 -18.82
CA PHE A 100 -5.53 -2.82 -17.51
C PHE A 100 -5.88 -4.30 -17.34
N LYS A 101 -6.51 -4.92 -18.34
CA LYS A 101 -6.93 -6.33 -18.26
C LYS A 101 -5.76 -7.33 -18.17
N PRO A 102 -4.70 -7.26 -19.02
CA PRO A 102 -3.55 -8.13 -18.84
C PRO A 102 -2.77 -7.82 -17.55
N PHE A 103 -2.73 -6.56 -17.13
CA PHE A 103 -2.07 -6.15 -15.88
C PHE A 103 -2.77 -6.71 -14.64
N SER A 104 -4.10 -6.59 -14.54
CA SER A 104 -4.86 -7.09 -13.38
C SER A 104 -4.69 -8.60 -13.16
N LYS A 105 -4.57 -9.38 -14.24
CA LYS A 105 -4.28 -10.83 -14.15
C LYS A 105 -2.92 -11.12 -13.52
N LYS A 106 -1.90 -10.29 -13.81
CA LYS A 106 -0.56 -10.44 -13.21
C LYS A 106 -0.58 -10.05 -11.74
N ILE A 107 -1.21 -8.92 -11.42
CA ILE A 107 -1.32 -8.46 -10.03
C ILE A 107 -2.11 -9.43 -9.17
N ALA A 108 -3.19 -10.01 -9.68
CA ALA A 108 -3.92 -11.07 -8.98
C ALA A 108 -3.02 -12.26 -8.60
N ARG A 109 -2.04 -12.58 -9.44
CA ARG A 109 -1.08 -13.64 -9.14
C ARG A 109 -0.04 -13.24 -8.10
N LEU A 110 0.36 -11.97 -8.03
CA LEU A 110 1.18 -11.43 -6.94
C LEU A 110 0.42 -11.53 -5.61
N ASN A 111 -0.83 -11.05 -5.59
CA ASN A 111 -1.71 -11.14 -4.43
C ASN A 111 -1.88 -12.59 -3.94
N ASN A 112 -2.14 -13.52 -4.87
CA ASN A 112 -2.28 -14.95 -4.53
C ASN A 112 -1.00 -15.58 -3.92
N GLN A 113 0.17 -14.98 -4.14
CA GLN A 113 1.45 -15.42 -3.60
C GLN A 113 1.87 -14.60 -2.36
N GLY A 114 1.02 -13.67 -1.89
CA GLY A 114 1.32 -12.83 -0.73
C GLY A 114 2.47 -11.85 -0.95
N LEU A 115 2.80 -11.53 -2.21
CA LEU A 115 3.87 -10.58 -2.51
C LEU A 115 3.44 -9.14 -2.20
N VAL A 116 4.34 -8.39 -1.57
CA VAL A 116 4.15 -6.97 -1.28
C VAL A 116 4.51 -6.15 -2.51
N PHE A 117 3.61 -5.28 -2.96
CA PHE A 117 3.89 -4.39 -4.08
C PHE A 117 3.21 -3.03 -3.95
N GLY A 118 3.85 -1.99 -4.49
CA GLY A 118 3.32 -0.65 -4.63
C GLY A 118 3.18 -0.23 -6.08
N PHE A 119 2.38 0.81 -6.31
CA PHE A 119 2.13 1.36 -7.64
C PHE A 119 2.64 2.77 -7.82
N GLU A 120 3.25 3.01 -8.98
CA GLU A 120 3.62 4.34 -9.45
C GLU A 120 2.64 4.84 -10.51
N LEU A 121 2.04 5.99 -10.27
CA LEU A 121 1.21 6.72 -11.22
C LEU A 121 1.97 7.96 -11.69
N ASN A 122 2.52 7.91 -12.89
CA ASN A 122 3.27 9.01 -13.50
C ASN A 122 2.59 9.50 -14.80
N SER A 123 3.14 10.54 -15.42
CA SER A 123 2.55 11.14 -16.63
C SER A 123 2.51 10.21 -17.86
N THR A 124 3.08 9.01 -17.79
CA THR A 124 3.00 8.03 -18.88
C THR A 124 1.71 7.22 -18.84
N CYS A 125 1.05 7.08 -17.69
CA CYS A 125 -0.14 6.23 -17.55
C CYS A 125 -1.47 6.98 -17.74
N TYR A 126 -1.46 8.31 -17.62
CA TYR A 126 -2.60 9.18 -17.91
C TYR A 126 -2.20 10.40 -18.76
N THR A 127 -3.16 10.91 -19.52
CA THR A 127 -3.00 12.05 -20.44
C THR A 127 -3.70 13.32 -19.97
N GLY A 128 -4.63 13.21 -19.04
CA GLY A 128 -5.44 14.30 -18.53
C GLY A 128 -6.24 13.88 -17.30
N MET A 129 -7.04 14.79 -16.75
CA MET A 129 -7.73 14.56 -15.47
C MET A 129 -8.68 13.35 -15.49
N LYS A 130 -9.38 13.13 -16.62
CA LYS A 130 -10.26 11.98 -16.79
C LYS A 130 -9.50 10.65 -16.76
N SER A 131 -8.41 10.54 -17.51
CA SER A 131 -7.60 9.32 -17.52
C SER A 131 -6.85 9.11 -16.21
N PHE A 132 -6.46 10.18 -15.51
CA PHE A 132 -5.92 10.09 -14.15
C PHE A 132 -6.93 9.46 -13.18
N CYS A 133 -8.20 9.92 -13.20
CA CYS A 133 -9.27 9.33 -12.39
C CYS A 133 -9.46 7.83 -12.69
N GLU A 134 -9.48 7.45 -13.97
CA GLU A 134 -9.60 6.04 -14.37
C GLU A 134 -8.43 5.18 -13.89
N VAL A 135 -7.20 5.69 -14.00
CA VAL A 135 -5.98 5.02 -13.52
C VAL A 135 -5.96 4.88 -12.00
N LEU A 136 -6.32 5.94 -11.26
CA LEU A 136 -6.35 5.89 -9.80
C LEU A 136 -7.38 4.89 -9.28
N ASN A 137 -8.59 4.90 -9.86
CA ASN A 137 -9.62 3.93 -9.48
C ASN A 137 -9.15 2.50 -9.74
N PHE A 138 -8.63 2.25 -10.94
CA PHE A 138 -8.12 0.94 -11.32
C PHE A 138 -6.97 0.47 -10.42
N ALA A 139 -6.01 1.35 -10.11
CA ALA A 139 -4.85 1.01 -9.28
C ALA A 139 -5.27 0.53 -7.89
N ILE A 140 -6.14 1.26 -7.21
CA ILE A 140 -6.59 0.94 -5.85
C ILE A 140 -7.41 -0.36 -5.79
N GLU A 141 -8.18 -0.65 -6.84
CA GLU A 141 -8.96 -1.91 -6.94
C GLU A 141 -8.08 -3.16 -6.98
N LEU A 142 -6.78 -3.03 -7.23
CA LEU A 142 -5.85 -4.16 -7.27
C LEU A 142 -5.07 -4.39 -5.96
N TYR A 143 -5.45 -3.68 -4.88
CA TYR A 143 -4.91 -3.85 -3.52
C TYR A 143 -3.38 -3.64 -3.39
N PRO A 144 -2.78 -2.58 -3.98
CA PRO A 144 -1.36 -2.29 -3.77
C PRO A 144 -1.09 -1.90 -2.30
N ASN A 145 0.06 -2.30 -1.76
CA ASN A 145 0.53 -1.90 -0.44
C ASN A 145 0.84 -0.40 -0.32
N ASP A 146 1.24 0.22 -1.44
CA ASP A 146 1.61 1.63 -1.54
C ASP A 146 1.16 2.21 -2.89
N VAL A 147 0.78 3.49 -2.92
CA VAL A 147 0.44 4.21 -4.15
C VAL A 147 1.17 5.55 -4.19
N MET A 148 2.19 5.64 -5.05
CA MET A 148 2.92 6.85 -5.33
C MET A 148 2.39 7.55 -6.58
N ILE A 149 1.96 8.80 -6.45
CA ILE A 149 1.57 9.64 -7.59
C ILE A 149 2.69 10.65 -7.84
N VAL A 150 3.39 10.52 -8.98
CA VAL A 150 4.50 11.39 -9.35
C VAL A 150 3.94 12.68 -9.98
N THR A 151 4.21 13.81 -9.34
CA THR A 151 3.70 15.12 -9.76
C THR A 151 4.77 16.15 -10.14
N SER A 152 6.05 15.80 -9.97
CA SER A 152 7.20 16.68 -10.26
C SER A 152 7.26 17.11 -11.73
N ASP A 153 6.89 16.20 -12.63
CA ASP A 153 7.08 16.38 -14.07
C ASP A 153 5.82 16.88 -14.79
N LEU A 154 4.73 17.10 -14.04
CA LEU A 154 3.46 17.54 -14.59
C LEU A 154 3.54 19.00 -15.06
N LYS A 155 3.22 19.20 -16.34
CA LYS A 155 3.17 20.52 -17.00
C LYS A 155 1.80 20.74 -17.65
N PRO A 156 1.27 21.98 -17.60
CA PRO A 156 0.00 22.29 -18.25
C PRO A 156 0.04 21.97 -19.74
N ASN A 157 -1.03 21.37 -20.25
CA ASN A 157 -1.22 21.06 -21.67
C ASN A 157 -2.72 21.05 -22.03
N ALA A 158 -3.06 20.71 -23.27
CA ALA A 158 -4.44 20.73 -23.77
C ALA A 158 -5.41 19.82 -22.98
N CYS A 159 -4.91 18.77 -22.34
CA CYS A 159 -5.69 17.77 -21.59
C CYS A 159 -5.52 17.88 -20.07
N LEU A 160 -4.60 18.72 -19.59
CA LEU A 160 -4.27 18.86 -18.18
C LEU A 160 -4.00 20.33 -17.86
N THR A 161 -4.96 20.99 -17.22
CA THR A 161 -4.85 22.41 -16.86
C THR A 161 -3.99 22.62 -15.62
N THR A 162 -3.58 23.86 -15.34
CA THR A 162 -2.91 24.23 -14.09
C THR A 162 -3.75 23.87 -12.85
N GLN A 163 -5.08 24.02 -12.94
CA GLN A 163 -5.99 23.64 -11.86
C GLN A 163 -6.02 22.13 -11.66
N ASP A 164 -6.01 21.34 -12.74
CA ASP A 164 -5.93 19.88 -12.66
C ASP A 164 -4.64 19.43 -12.00
N ILE A 165 -3.49 20.02 -12.36
CA ILE A 165 -2.20 19.70 -11.76
C ILE A 165 -2.21 19.98 -10.26
N LYS A 166 -2.78 21.12 -9.84
CA LYS A 166 -2.94 21.44 -8.41
C LYS A 166 -3.81 20.39 -7.72
N LYS A 167 -4.93 19.99 -8.34
CA LYS A 167 -5.81 18.95 -7.81
C LYS A 167 -5.11 17.60 -7.70
N ILE A 168 -4.33 17.18 -8.70
CA ILE A 168 -3.55 15.94 -8.66
C ILE A 168 -2.51 15.98 -7.53
N LYS A 169 -1.86 17.12 -7.29
CA LYS A 169 -0.92 17.28 -6.15
C LYS A 169 -1.62 17.10 -4.80
N TRP A 170 -2.81 17.67 -4.63
CA TRP A 170 -3.58 17.50 -3.41
C TRP A 170 -4.08 16.07 -3.24
N LEU A 171 -4.55 15.43 -4.32
CA LEU A 171 -4.93 14.02 -4.32
C LEU A 171 -3.74 13.10 -4.04
N SER A 172 -2.56 13.39 -4.58
CA SER A 172 -1.33 12.67 -4.30
C SER A 172 -1.04 12.65 -2.80
N PHE A 173 -1.14 13.81 -2.15
CA PHE A 173 -0.97 13.92 -0.70
C PHE A 173 -2.07 13.17 0.09
N ALA A 174 -3.33 13.30 -0.33
CA ALA A 174 -4.46 12.63 0.30
C ALA A 174 -4.36 11.09 0.21
N VAL A 175 -4.02 10.57 -0.97
CA VAL A 175 -3.76 9.14 -1.21
C VAL A 175 -2.59 8.67 -0.34
N TYR A 176 -1.47 9.39 -0.35
CA TYR A 176 -0.32 9.03 0.45
C TYR A 176 -0.66 8.99 1.95
N THR A 177 -1.29 10.06 2.45
CA THR A 177 -1.62 10.17 3.88
C THR A 177 -2.59 9.08 4.33
N PHE A 178 -3.69 8.90 3.60
CA PHE A 178 -4.75 7.99 4.02
C PHE A 178 -4.43 6.54 3.69
N TYR A 179 -3.94 6.25 2.49
CA TYR A 179 -3.83 4.88 1.99
C TYR A 179 -2.47 4.26 2.30
N SER A 180 -1.39 4.92 1.86
CA SER A 180 -0.02 4.42 2.02
C SER A 180 0.49 4.54 3.45
N ALA A 181 0.66 5.77 3.94
CA ALA A 181 1.17 6.05 5.28
C ALA A 181 0.21 5.52 6.36
N GLY A 182 -1.10 5.60 6.11
CA GLY A 182 -2.14 5.03 6.96
C GLY A 182 -2.44 3.54 6.76
N ARG A 183 -1.70 2.84 5.89
CA ARG A 183 -1.73 1.37 5.73
C ARG A 183 -3.13 0.79 5.54
N ALA A 184 -3.94 1.43 4.69
CA ALA A 184 -5.37 1.14 4.59
C ALA A 184 -5.73 -0.14 3.80
N VAL A 185 -4.75 -0.71 3.10
CA VAL A 185 -4.90 -1.77 2.09
C VAL A 185 -5.76 -2.96 2.53
N PRO A 186 -5.63 -3.49 3.77
CA PRO A 186 -6.39 -4.67 4.19
C PRO A 186 -7.92 -4.47 4.24
N TRP A 187 -8.40 -3.24 4.38
CA TRP A 187 -9.82 -2.94 4.63
C TRP A 187 -10.40 -1.87 3.70
N PHE A 188 -9.57 -1.09 2.99
CA PHE A 188 -10.03 0.09 2.25
C PHE A 188 -11.10 -0.20 1.22
N ASN A 189 -10.93 -1.26 0.43
CA ASN A 189 -11.88 -1.62 -0.62
C ASN A 189 -13.23 -2.10 -0.04
N ALA A 190 -13.25 -2.70 1.15
CA ALA A 190 -14.49 -3.02 1.85
C ALA A 190 -15.27 -1.75 2.25
N ALA A 191 -14.57 -0.72 2.74
CA ALA A 191 -15.16 0.57 3.04
C ALA A 191 -15.74 1.25 1.78
N LEU A 192 -15.00 1.23 0.65
CA LEU A 192 -15.49 1.78 -0.62
C LEU A 192 -16.72 1.04 -1.14
N LEU A 193 -16.75 -0.28 -1.01
CA LEU A 193 -17.88 -1.11 -1.42
C LEU A 193 -19.16 -0.75 -0.64
N ALA A 194 -19.06 -0.64 0.69
CA ALA A 194 -20.19 -0.25 1.54
C ALA A 194 -20.68 1.18 1.21
N LEU A 195 -19.75 2.13 1.04
CA LEU A 195 -20.07 3.52 0.70
C LEU A 195 -20.59 3.71 -0.74
N ARG A 196 -20.35 2.73 -1.62
CA ARG A 196 -20.65 2.76 -3.06
C ARG A 196 -20.06 3.99 -3.75
N ILE A 197 -18.79 4.27 -3.49
CA ILE A 197 -18.04 5.38 -4.11
C ILE A 197 -16.71 4.88 -4.68
N THR A 198 -16.21 5.58 -5.70
CA THR A 198 -14.91 5.26 -6.31
C THR A 198 -13.76 5.78 -5.46
N PRO A 199 -12.55 5.19 -5.57
CA PRO A 199 -11.35 5.70 -4.91
C PRO A 199 -11.11 7.20 -5.16
N PHE A 200 -11.25 7.65 -6.42
CA PHE A 200 -11.07 9.05 -6.78
C PHE A 200 -12.05 9.98 -6.04
N LYS A 201 -13.33 9.59 -5.91
CA LYS A 201 -14.31 10.37 -5.16
C LYS A 201 -13.96 10.38 -3.67
N PHE A 202 -13.59 9.24 -3.11
CA PHE A 202 -13.16 9.12 -1.72
C PHE A 202 -11.99 10.06 -1.41
N PHE A 203 -10.91 10.01 -2.19
CA PHE A 203 -9.73 10.83 -1.95
C PHE A 203 -9.95 12.31 -2.27
N THR A 204 -10.88 12.64 -3.17
CA THR A 204 -11.30 14.04 -3.36
C THR A 204 -11.94 14.57 -2.08
N ASP A 205 -12.87 13.82 -1.49
CA ASP A 205 -13.55 14.21 -0.25
C ASP A 205 -12.58 14.26 0.93
N PHE A 206 -11.65 13.31 1.00
CA PHE A 206 -10.62 13.31 2.04
C PHE A 206 -9.65 14.48 1.89
N SER A 207 -9.25 14.82 0.67
CA SER A 207 -8.41 16.00 0.41
C SER A 207 -9.08 17.30 0.84
N GLU A 208 -10.39 17.43 0.61
CA GLU A 208 -11.17 18.59 1.08
C GLU A 208 -11.28 18.61 2.60
N TRP A 209 -11.53 17.44 3.22
CA TRP A 209 -11.54 17.30 4.67
C TRP A 209 -10.19 17.68 5.31
N GLN A 210 -9.07 17.22 4.73
CA GLN A 210 -7.72 17.56 5.19
C GLN A 210 -7.49 19.07 5.18
N TYR A 211 -7.89 19.74 4.09
CA TYR A 211 -7.79 21.19 3.98
C TYR A 211 -8.59 21.92 5.07
N CYS A 212 -9.83 21.48 5.33
CA CYS A 212 -10.68 22.08 6.36
C CYS A 212 -10.19 21.84 7.80
N ASN A 213 -9.36 20.81 8.03
CA ASN A 213 -8.86 20.41 9.35
C ASN A 213 -7.39 20.76 9.58
N HIS A 214 -6.80 21.68 8.80
CA HIS A 214 -5.38 22.07 8.88
C HIS A 214 -4.39 20.90 8.77
N ALA A 215 -4.81 19.85 8.05
CA ALA A 215 -4.02 18.65 7.77
C ALA A 215 -3.58 18.62 6.29
N SER A 216 -3.33 19.79 5.70
CA SER A 216 -2.98 19.94 4.29
C SER A 216 -1.48 19.68 4.04
N ILE A 217 -1.09 19.51 2.77
CA ILE A 217 0.32 19.29 2.36
C ILE A 217 1.32 20.33 2.89
N ASN A 218 0.88 21.54 3.22
CA ASN A 218 1.76 22.60 3.73
C ASN A 218 1.88 22.61 5.25
N GLU A 219 0.99 21.90 5.95
CA GLU A 219 0.82 21.98 7.42
C GLU A 219 1.06 20.64 8.10
N PHE A 220 0.90 19.55 7.37
CA PHE A 220 0.98 18.19 7.87
C PHE A 220 1.99 17.38 7.08
N ASN A 221 2.84 16.65 7.80
CA ASN A 221 3.74 15.67 7.21
C ASN A 221 3.40 14.28 7.78
N PRO A 222 2.81 13.37 6.98
CA PRO A 222 2.46 12.02 7.44
C PRO A 222 3.67 11.24 7.98
N ASP A 223 4.87 11.52 7.50
CA ASP A 223 6.12 10.84 7.90
C ASP A 223 6.56 11.21 9.32
N ASN A 224 6.05 12.31 9.87
CA ASN A 224 6.47 12.85 11.16
C ASN A 224 5.49 12.52 12.29
N VAL A 225 4.42 11.79 12.00
CA VAL A 225 3.39 11.40 12.98
C VAL A 225 3.37 9.90 13.16
N SER A 226 2.85 9.45 14.29
CA SER A 226 2.68 8.03 14.54
C SER A 226 1.58 7.42 13.66
N HIS A 227 1.69 6.12 13.35
CA HIS A 227 0.63 5.43 12.63
C HIS A 227 -0.73 5.51 13.37
N THR A 228 -0.73 5.52 14.70
CA THR A 228 -1.94 5.69 15.52
C THR A 228 -2.62 7.05 15.30
N GLU A 229 -1.88 8.11 15.02
CA GLU A 229 -2.47 9.43 14.68
C GLU A 229 -3.11 9.42 13.30
N LEU A 230 -2.47 8.75 12.32
CA LEU A 230 -3.06 8.53 11.00
C LEU A 230 -4.34 7.67 11.09
N GLU A 231 -4.33 6.61 11.90
CA GLU A 231 -5.49 5.76 12.15
C GLU A 231 -6.67 6.54 12.75
N LYS A 232 -6.42 7.39 13.75
CA LYS A 232 -7.46 8.27 14.33
C LYS A 232 -8.06 9.19 13.27
N MET A 233 -7.22 9.79 12.43
CA MET A 233 -7.65 10.66 11.35
C MET A 233 -8.51 9.90 10.33
N GLN A 234 -8.11 8.68 9.95
CA GLN A 234 -8.90 7.81 9.07
C GLN A 234 -10.27 7.50 9.68
N LEU A 235 -10.32 7.09 10.96
CA LEU A 235 -11.56 6.74 11.66
C LEU A 235 -12.52 7.92 11.76
N VAL A 236 -12.02 9.12 12.09
CA VAL A 236 -12.86 10.34 12.13
C VAL A 236 -13.46 10.63 10.76
N PHE A 237 -12.66 10.58 9.70
CA PHE A 237 -13.17 10.81 8.35
C PHE A 237 -14.18 9.73 7.92
N LEU A 238 -13.86 8.45 8.15
CA LEU A 238 -14.73 7.33 7.80
C LEU A 238 -16.08 7.40 8.52
N GLN A 239 -16.09 7.75 9.81
CA GLN A 239 -17.32 7.90 10.58
C GLN A 239 -18.25 8.92 9.92
N ILE A 240 -17.71 10.07 9.51
CA ILE A 240 -18.47 11.12 8.79
C ILE A 240 -19.04 10.54 7.48
N LYS A 241 -18.24 9.83 6.67
CA LYS A 241 -18.71 9.25 5.39
C LYS A 241 -19.80 8.20 5.60
N PHE A 242 -19.69 7.37 6.63
CA PHE A 242 -20.70 6.36 6.94
C PHE A 242 -21.98 7.01 7.46
N GLU A 243 -21.89 8.06 8.28
CA GLU A 243 -23.04 8.84 8.73
C GLU A 243 -23.76 9.53 7.56
N GLU A 244 -23.02 10.19 6.64
CA GLU A 244 -23.56 10.79 5.41
C GLU A 244 -24.34 9.80 4.54
N LYS A 245 -23.99 8.52 4.60
CA LYS A 245 -24.65 7.43 3.86
C LYS A 245 -25.75 6.71 4.64
N GLY A 246 -26.02 7.10 5.89
CA GLY A 246 -26.97 6.40 6.77
C GLY A 246 -26.49 5.02 7.23
N LEU A 247 -25.19 4.77 7.14
CA LEU A 247 -24.52 3.50 7.47
C LEU A 247 -23.82 3.51 8.83
N LEU A 248 -24.20 4.42 9.73
CA LEU A 248 -23.54 4.53 11.05
C LEU A 248 -23.62 3.23 11.87
N HIS A 249 -24.66 2.42 11.66
CA HIS A 249 -24.81 1.09 12.27
C HIS A 249 -23.77 0.06 11.78
N VAL A 250 -23.20 0.25 10.58
CA VAL A 250 -22.15 -0.60 10.00
C VAL A 250 -20.75 -0.19 10.48
N PHE A 251 -20.59 1.06 10.90
CA PHE A 251 -19.29 1.63 11.27
C PHE A 251 -18.51 0.83 12.33
N PRO A 252 -19.12 0.21 13.35
CA PRO A 252 -18.39 -0.62 14.32
C PRO A 252 -17.56 -1.75 13.67
N VAL A 253 -18.09 -2.42 12.64
CA VAL A 253 -17.37 -3.47 11.90
C VAL A 253 -16.11 -2.90 11.25
N LEU A 254 -16.27 -1.78 10.55
CA LEU A 254 -15.15 -1.11 9.87
C LEU A 254 -14.11 -0.61 10.88
N LYS A 255 -14.56 -0.03 12.00
CA LYS A 255 -13.67 0.45 13.06
C LYS A 255 -12.82 -0.69 13.60
N ASP A 256 -13.44 -1.83 13.91
CA ASP A 256 -12.72 -3.01 14.42
C ASP A 256 -11.71 -3.52 13.40
N LEU A 257 -12.06 -3.61 12.12
CA LEU A 257 -11.12 -3.95 11.04
C LEU A 257 -9.94 -2.98 10.97
N VAL A 258 -10.20 -1.67 10.99
CA VAL A 258 -9.16 -0.64 10.92
C VAL A 258 -8.21 -0.75 12.12
N CYS A 259 -8.75 -0.82 13.34
CA CYS A 259 -7.94 -0.88 14.56
C CYS A 259 -7.15 -2.19 14.69
N LEU A 260 -7.76 -3.33 14.37
CA LEU A 260 -7.10 -4.63 14.46
C LEU A 260 -5.95 -4.73 13.45
N GLN A 261 -6.19 -4.37 12.19
CA GLN A 261 -5.16 -4.36 11.15
C GLN A 261 -4.08 -3.31 11.43
N GLY A 262 -4.45 -2.17 12.01
CA GLY A 262 -3.50 -1.15 12.46
C GLY A 262 -2.57 -1.66 13.57
N ALA A 263 -3.11 -2.38 14.56
CA ALA A 263 -2.31 -3.00 15.62
C ALA A 263 -1.39 -4.09 15.08
N PHE A 264 -1.88 -4.98 14.20
CA PHE A 264 -1.05 -5.96 13.50
C PHE A 264 0.10 -5.28 12.76
N SER A 265 -0.18 -4.21 12.04
CA SER A 265 0.85 -3.50 11.28
C SER A 265 1.91 -2.86 12.17
N ARG A 266 1.52 -2.18 13.25
CA ARG A 266 2.47 -1.54 14.18
C ARG A 266 3.36 -2.55 14.89
N VAL A 267 2.77 -3.69 15.30
CA VAL A 267 3.51 -4.79 15.92
C VAL A 267 4.49 -5.43 14.93
N SER A 268 4.05 -5.73 13.71
CA SER A 268 4.92 -6.29 12.66
C SER A 268 6.06 -5.34 12.27
N ALA A 269 5.82 -4.03 12.32
CA ALA A 269 6.84 -3.02 12.04
C ALA A 269 7.81 -2.80 13.22
N GLY A 270 7.59 -3.43 14.38
CA GLY A 270 8.39 -3.22 15.58
C GLY A 270 8.17 -1.86 16.24
N GLU A 271 7.11 -1.14 15.87
CA GLU A 271 6.73 0.14 16.49
C GLU A 271 6.10 -0.05 17.88
N SER A 272 5.56 -1.24 18.12
CA SER A 272 5.00 -1.66 19.41
C SER A 272 5.31 -3.13 19.67
N ASN A 273 5.58 -3.49 20.92
CA ASN A 273 5.73 -4.90 21.32
C ASN A 273 4.38 -5.61 21.48
N GLN A 274 3.35 -4.84 21.88
CA GLN A 274 2.00 -5.34 22.12
C GLN A 274 0.99 -4.19 22.14
N GLU A 275 -0.26 -4.46 21.78
CA GLU A 275 -1.37 -3.51 21.87
C GLU A 275 -2.59 -4.15 22.50
N ILE A 276 -3.36 -3.36 23.25
CA ILE A 276 -4.63 -3.78 23.83
C ILE A 276 -5.73 -3.03 23.10
N LEU A 277 -6.71 -3.76 22.57
CA LEU A 277 -7.83 -3.21 21.83
C LEU A 277 -9.14 -3.68 22.46
N ASP A 278 -10.10 -2.77 22.53
CA ASP A 278 -11.50 -3.10 22.75
C ASP A 278 -12.21 -3.08 21.39
N ILE A 279 -12.68 -4.25 20.96
CA ILE A 279 -13.40 -4.44 19.70
C ILE A 279 -14.86 -4.83 19.98
N SER A 280 -15.73 -4.50 19.04
CA SER A 280 -17.19 -4.66 19.14
C SER A 280 -17.65 -6.07 18.79
N TYR A 281 -16.86 -6.80 17.99
CA TYR A 281 -17.14 -8.16 17.53
C TYR A 281 -16.04 -9.12 17.96
N TYR A 282 -16.34 -10.42 17.93
CA TYR A 282 -15.36 -11.45 18.22
C TYR A 282 -14.23 -11.41 17.17
N PRO A 283 -12.94 -11.54 17.58
CA PRO A 283 -11.80 -11.35 16.67
C PRO A 283 -11.82 -12.27 15.44
N ASP A 284 -12.18 -13.54 15.63
CA ASP A 284 -12.21 -14.52 14.53
C ASP A 284 -13.26 -14.17 13.47
N ASP A 285 -14.37 -13.54 13.87
CA ASP A 285 -15.38 -13.06 12.93
C ASP A 285 -14.85 -11.89 12.11
N ILE A 286 -14.17 -10.93 12.76
CA ILE A 286 -13.55 -9.77 12.10
C ILE A 286 -12.43 -10.18 11.13
N LEU A 287 -11.66 -11.21 11.47
CA LEU A 287 -10.59 -11.73 10.60
C LEU A 287 -11.11 -12.65 9.50
N SER A 288 -12.39 -13.03 9.54
CA SER A 288 -12.99 -13.85 8.51
C SER A 288 -13.16 -13.07 7.19
N PRO A 289 -13.13 -13.74 6.03
CA PRO A 289 -13.46 -13.10 4.76
C PRO A 289 -14.85 -12.46 4.72
N PHE A 290 -15.78 -12.87 5.59
CA PHE A 290 -17.13 -12.34 5.64
C PHE A 290 -17.16 -10.87 6.12
N ALA A 291 -16.20 -10.45 6.95
CA ALA A 291 -16.09 -9.07 7.40
C ALA A 291 -15.81 -8.07 6.26
N MET A 292 -15.39 -8.54 5.08
CA MET A 292 -15.18 -7.67 3.91
C MET A 292 -16.50 -7.22 3.25
N ASP A 293 -17.61 -7.90 3.51
CA ASP A 293 -18.95 -7.40 3.21
C ASP A 293 -19.55 -6.77 4.48
N LEU A 294 -19.14 -5.53 4.74
CA LEU A 294 -19.44 -4.82 5.99
C LEU A 294 -20.94 -4.75 6.30
N ILE A 295 -21.79 -4.58 5.28
CA ILE A 295 -23.24 -4.46 5.45
C ILE A 295 -23.82 -5.81 5.87
N SER A 296 -23.54 -6.86 5.09
CA SER A 296 -24.02 -8.21 5.41
C SER A 296 -23.50 -8.70 6.76
N PHE A 297 -22.25 -8.39 7.10
CA PHE A 297 -21.65 -8.74 8.38
C PHE A 297 -22.37 -8.05 9.54
N ALA A 298 -22.59 -6.73 9.46
CA ALA A 298 -23.26 -5.97 10.50
C ALA A 298 -24.70 -6.46 10.77
N ASP A 299 -25.38 -6.95 9.72
CA ASP A 299 -26.76 -7.45 9.81
C ASP A 299 -26.85 -8.89 10.36
N GLN A 300 -25.80 -9.70 10.23
CA GLN A 300 -25.85 -11.15 10.48
C GLN A 300 -24.99 -11.62 11.65
N VAL A 301 -23.97 -10.85 12.05
CA VAL A 301 -23.07 -11.21 13.16
C VAL A 301 -23.47 -10.41 14.40
N CYS A 302 -23.58 -11.11 15.53
CA CYS A 302 -23.87 -10.47 16.82
C CYS A 302 -22.64 -9.74 17.34
N MET A 303 -22.82 -8.53 17.87
CA MET A 303 -21.77 -7.84 18.61
C MET A 303 -21.48 -8.56 19.92
N GLU A 304 -20.20 -8.80 20.17
CA GLU A 304 -19.66 -9.39 21.39
C GLU A 304 -18.43 -8.60 21.80
N ASN A 305 -18.63 -7.57 22.63
CA ASN A 305 -17.55 -6.68 23.07
C ASN A 305 -16.43 -7.50 23.70
N THR A 306 -15.25 -7.45 23.09
CA THR A 306 -14.11 -8.29 23.44
C THR A 306 -12.87 -7.42 23.59
N THR A 307 -12.13 -7.62 24.67
CA THR A 307 -10.80 -7.03 24.84
C THR A 307 -9.75 -8.04 24.38
N ILE A 308 -8.88 -7.62 23.47
CA ILE A 308 -7.79 -8.45 22.96
C ILE A 308 -6.44 -7.81 23.20
N LYS A 309 -5.41 -8.65 23.27
CA LYS A 309 -4.01 -8.27 23.22
C LYS A 309 -3.40 -8.76 21.92
N VAL A 310 -2.91 -7.84 21.10
CA VAL A 310 -2.11 -8.11 19.90
C VAL A 310 -0.63 -8.08 20.27
N PHE A 311 0.19 -8.99 19.73
CA PHE A 311 1.63 -9.08 20.03
C PHE A 311 2.43 -9.73 18.89
N ALA A 312 3.75 -9.51 18.86
CA ALA A 312 4.61 -10.08 17.83
C ALA A 312 4.91 -11.56 18.11
N ARG A 313 4.84 -12.40 17.08
CA ARG A 313 5.37 -13.78 17.05
C ARG A 313 6.49 -13.86 15.99
N GLU A 314 7.25 -14.96 15.97
CA GLU A 314 8.48 -15.09 15.15
C GLU A 314 8.34 -14.65 13.68
N ASN A 315 7.18 -14.85 13.04
CA ASN A 315 6.97 -14.53 11.62
C ASN A 315 5.74 -13.65 11.32
N GLU A 316 4.81 -13.50 12.26
CA GLU A 316 3.55 -12.77 12.03
C GLU A 316 2.97 -12.25 13.37
N PRO A 317 2.13 -11.20 13.36
CA PRO A 317 1.45 -10.75 14.56
C PRO A 317 0.36 -11.76 14.95
N ASP A 318 0.16 -11.94 16.25
CA ASP A 318 -0.84 -12.85 16.83
C ASP A 318 -1.68 -12.09 17.87
N PHE A 319 -2.80 -12.67 18.31
CA PHE A 319 -3.64 -12.08 19.34
C PHE A 319 -4.12 -13.10 20.36
N GLN A 320 -4.47 -12.61 21.55
CA GLN A 320 -5.13 -13.38 22.59
C GLN A 320 -6.29 -12.58 23.19
N ILE A 321 -7.38 -13.26 23.53
CA ILE A 321 -8.49 -12.66 24.25
C ILE A 321 -8.10 -12.49 25.71
N ILE A 322 -8.34 -11.31 26.27
CA ILE A 322 -8.15 -11.05 27.69
C ILE A 322 -9.47 -11.39 28.40
N THR A 323 -9.56 -12.58 28.98
CA THR A 323 -10.66 -12.91 29.91
C THR A 323 -10.36 -12.29 31.27
N ASN A 324 -11.28 -11.47 31.77
CA ASN A 324 -11.21 -10.91 33.13
C ASN A 324 -11.24 -11.99 34.21
#